data_AF-A0A5C6VBR5-F1
#
_entry.id   AF-A0A5C6VBR5-F1
#
_cell.length_a   1.000
_cell.length_b   1.000
_cell.length_c   1.000
_cell.angle_alpha   90.00
_cell.angle_beta   90.00
_cell.angle_gamma   90.00
#
_symmetry.space_group_name_H-M   'P 1'
#
loop_
_entity.id
_entity.type
_entity.pdbx_description
1 polymer ?
#
loop_
_entity_poly.entity_id
_entity_poly.type
_entity_poly.pdbx_seq_one_letter_code
_entity_poly.pdbx_strand_id
1 'polypeptide(L)'
;MQNQYYNLLMSGNDEAWTGTSWTMGYDRVFEYTHDSVKQRFSISDESALDALISLPTLFAYEKYVQAPARVGRITGLMRRQSEFGLTFALDPAVPGIPPDIFAGLWGALDIESKWEVNRTHWAVKNVDLGHVLHVQA
;
A
#
# COMPACT_ATOMS: atom_id res chain seq x y z
N MET A 1 16.35 1.50 10.57
CA MET A 1 15.72 0.17 10.70
C MET A 1 15.32 -0.24 9.28
N GLN A 2 15.95 -1.27 8.71
CA GLN A 2 15.53 -1.81 7.41
C GLN A 2 14.22 -2.56 7.66
N ASN A 3 13.10 -1.99 7.26
CA ASN A 3 11.83 -2.71 7.26
C ASN A 3 11.82 -3.59 6.00
N GLN A 4 11.76 -4.90 6.18
CA GLN A 4 11.62 -5.85 5.06
C GLN A 4 10.25 -5.80 4.39
N TYR A 5 9.26 -5.15 5.01
CA TYR A 5 7.87 -5.14 4.52
C TYR A 5 7.32 -3.73 4.39
N TYR A 6 6.43 -3.55 3.41
CA TYR A 6 5.63 -2.35 3.23
C TYR A 6 4.19 -2.69 2.83
N ASN A 7 3.25 -1.80 3.14
CA ASN A 7 1.87 -1.86 2.69
C ASN A 7 1.73 -1.18 1.31
N LEU A 8 1.12 -1.83 0.34
CA LEU A 8 0.65 -1.21 -0.89
C LEU A 8 -0.86 -1.02 -0.80
N LEU A 9 -1.33 0.23 -0.82
CA LEU A 9 -2.75 0.52 -1.04
C LEU A 9 -2.90 1.05 -2.45
N MET A 10 -3.65 0.32 -3.27
CA MET A 10 -3.94 0.69 -4.64
C MET A 10 -5.42 1.03 -4.79
N SER A 11 -5.72 2.14 -5.45
CA SER A 11 -7.10 2.61 -5.65
C SER A 11 -7.36 3.04 -7.09
N GLY A 12 -8.49 2.62 -7.65
CA GLY A 12 -9.02 3.12 -8.92
C GLY A 12 -9.81 4.42 -8.79
N ASN A 13 -10.04 4.89 -7.56
CA ASN A 13 -10.65 6.20 -7.28
C ASN A 13 -9.54 7.26 -7.24
N ASP A 14 -9.63 8.27 -8.11
CA ASP A 14 -8.70 9.39 -8.24
C ASP A 14 -8.69 10.35 -7.04
N GLU A 15 -9.71 10.30 -6.19
CA GLU A 15 -9.80 11.07 -4.95
C GLU A 15 -9.20 10.34 -3.73
N ALA A 16 -8.82 9.06 -3.85
CA ALA A 16 -8.53 8.20 -2.69
C ALA A 16 -7.45 8.75 -1.74
N TRP A 17 -6.41 9.41 -2.26
CA TRP A 17 -5.30 9.94 -1.46
C TRP A 17 -5.31 11.47 -1.34
N THR A 18 -6.44 12.11 -1.63
CA THR A 18 -6.62 13.56 -1.47
C THR A 18 -7.03 13.95 -0.05
N GLY A 19 -7.68 13.03 0.67
CA GLY A 19 -8.07 13.17 2.07
C GLY A 19 -7.09 12.50 3.04
N THR A 20 -7.61 12.11 4.20
CA THR A 20 -6.86 11.43 5.26
C THR A 20 -7.49 10.11 5.68
N SER A 21 -8.52 9.67 4.97
CA SER A 21 -9.23 8.41 5.24
C SER A 21 -9.65 7.70 3.96
N TRP A 22 -9.82 6.39 4.07
CA TRP A 22 -10.23 5.52 2.98
C TRP A 22 -10.96 4.29 3.52
N THR A 23 -11.66 3.56 2.65
CA THR A 23 -12.32 2.30 3.04
C THR A 23 -11.93 1.16 2.11
N MET A 24 -11.95 -0.06 2.64
CA MET A 24 -11.58 -1.25 1.89
C MET A 24 -12.35 -2.48 2.36
N GLY A 25 -12.98 -3.19 1.43
CA GLY A 25 -13.64 -4.47 1.71
C GLY A 25 -12.65 -5.52 2.24
N TYR A 26 -13.08 -6.36 3.17
CA TYR A 26 -12.22 -7.40 3.74
C TYR A 26 -11.67 -8.37 2.68
N ASP A 27 -12.42 -8.61 1.61
CA ASP A 27 -12.06 -9.49 0.48
C ASP A 27 -10.87 -8.98 -0.34
N ARG A 28 -10.50 -7.71 -0.17
CA ARG A 28 -9.42 -7.04 -0.89
C ARG A 28 -8.15 -6.87 -0.06
N VAL A 29 -8.21 -7.24 1.23
CA VAL A 29 -7.02 -7.21 2.09
C VAL A 29 -6.18 -8.45 1.86
N PHE A 30 -4.87 -8.23 1.73
CA PHE A 30 -3.88 -9.21 1.30
C PHE A 30 -4.07 -9.76 -0.11
N GLU A 31 -4.87 -9.09 -0.95
CA GLU A 31 -4.86 -9.40 -2.36
C GLU A 31 -3.48 -9.04 -2.94
N TYR A 32 -2.93 -9.90 -3.80
CA TYR A 32 -1.55 -9.80 -4.30
C TYR A 32 -0.43 -9.83 -3.24
N THR A 33 -0.73 -10.22 -2.00
CA THR A 33 0.26 -10.58 -0.99
C THR A 33 0.68 -12.03 -1.19
N HIS A 34 1.99 -12.30 -1.22
CA HIS A 34 2.52 -13.66 -1.29
C HIS A 34 2.15 -14.48 -0.05
N ASP A 35 1.84 -15.78 -0.20
CA ASP A 35 1.30 -16.60 0.89
C ASP A 35 2.25 -16.72 2.10
N SER A 36 3.56 -16.74 1.87
CA SER A 36 4.55 -16.72 2.97
C SER A 36 4.53 -15.43 3.79
N VAL A 37 4.06 -14.32 3.21
CA VAL A 37 3.89 -13.04 3.89
C VAL A 37 2.57 -13.01 4.65
N LYS A 38 1.49 -13.56 4.07
CA LYS A 38 0.18 -13.70 4.77
C LYS A 38 0.29 -14.48 6.07
N GLN A 39 1.20 -15.46 6.16
CA GLN A 39 1.42 -16.21 7.40
C GLN A 39 1.96 -15.35 8.56
N ARG A 40 2.48 -14.15 8.28
CA ARG A 40 3.05 -13.23 9.28
C ARG A 40 2.10 -12.12 9.73
N PHE A 41 1.04 -11.87 8.97
CA PHE A 41 0.11 -10.78 9.22
C PHE A 41 -1.31 -11.32 9.27
N SER A 42 -2.10 -10.80 10.21
CA SER A 42 -3.50 -11.18 10.36
C SER A 42 -4.32 -9.94 10.60
N ILE A 43 -5.50 -9.91 10.00
CA ILE A 43 -6.50 -8.87 10.22
C ILE A 43 -7.48 -9.22 11.36
N SER A 44 -7.44 -10.47 11.83
CA SER A 44 -8.28 -11.00 12.90
C SER A 44 -7.58 -11.00 14.26
N ASP A 45 -6.26 -10.85 14.28
CA ASP A 45 -5.45 -10.75 15.51
C ASP A 45 -4.97 -9.31 15.70
N GLU A 46 -5.19 -8.72 16.88
CA GLU A 46 -4.86 -7.31 17.11
C GLU A 46 -3.35 -7.05 17.09
N SER A 47 -2.53 -7.96 17.61
CA SER A 47 -1.08 -7.77 17.65
C SER A 47 -0.46 -7.82 16.25
N ALA A 48 -0.94 -8.75 15.41
CA ALA A 48 -0.55 -8.86 14.01
C ALA A 48 -1.08 -7.69 13.18
N LEU A 49 -2.26 -7.16 13.53
CA LEU A 49 -2.83 -5.98 12.90
C LEU A 49 -2.02 -4.72 13.23
N ASP A 50 -1.62 -4.53 14.49
CA ASP A 50 -0.77 -3.42 14.92
C ASP A 50 0.57 -3.45 14.17
N ALA A 51 1.17 -4.64 14.04
CA ALA A 51 2.38 -4.83 13.24
C ALA A 51 2.14 -4.47 11.76
N LEU A 52 1.01 -4.88 11.19
CA LEU A 52 0.63 -4.58 9.81
C LEU A 52 0.48 -3.07 9.56
N ILE A 53 -0.23 -2.34 10.42
CA ILE A 53 -0.44 -0.89 10.22
C ILE A 53 0.80 -0.05 10.56
N SER A 54 1.76 -0.62 11.30
CA SER A 54 3.03 0.05 11.61
C SER A 54 3.99 0.13 10.42
N LEU A 55 3.74 -0.65 9.35
CA LEU A 55 4.59 -0.71 8.17
C LEU A 55 4.57 0.61 7.39
N PRO A 56 5.69 0.99 6.74
CA PRO A 56 5.67 2.05 5.74
C PRO A 56 4.66 1.70 4.65
N THR A 57 3.99 2.71 4.11
CA THR A 57 2.86 2.51 3.21
C THR A 57 3.07 3.31 1.92
N LEU A 58 2.93 2.61 0.80
CA LEU A 58 2.87 3.19 -0.54
C LEU A 58 1.41 3.30 -0.97
N PHE A 59 0.95 4.54 -1.12
CA PHE A 59 -0.38 4.88 -1.61
C PHE A 59 -0.29 5.11 -3.11
N ALA A 60 -0.83 4.18 -3.89
CA ALA A 60 -0.75 4.16 -5.33
C ALA A 60 -2.14 4.21 -5.95
N TYR A 61 -2.21 4.60 -7.22
CA TYR A 61 -3.43 4.49 -8.00
C TYR A 61 -3.34 3.33 -8.97
N GLU A 62 -4.49 2.80 -9.37
CA GLU A 62 -4.56 1.93 -10.52
C GLU A 62 -4.00 2.65 -11.75
N LYS A 63 -3.38 1.88 -12.64
CA LYS A 63 -2.58 2.39 -13.76
C LYS A 63 -3.32 3.45 -14.59
N TYR A 64 -4.62 3.29 -14.83
CA TYR A 64 -5.37 4.20 -15.69
C TYR A 64 -5.58 5.60 -15.08
N VAL A 65 -5.45 5.76 -13.76
CA VAL A 65 -5.69 7.05 -13.07
C VAL A 65 -4.59 8.07 -13.38
N GLN A 66 -3.36 7.60 -13.69
CA GLN A 66 -2.24 8.46 -14.08
C GLN A 66 -1.92 9.57 -13.04
N ALA A 67 -2.06 9.26 -11.75
CA ALA A 67 -1.72 10.17 -10.65
C ALA A 67 -0.48 9.67 -9.86
N PRO A 68 0.31 10.58 -9.24
CA PRO A 68 1.53 10.19 -8.53
C PRO A 68 1.27 9.29 -7.32
N ALA A 69 2.10 8.27 -7.14
CA ALA A 69 2.12 7.47 -5.92
C ALA A 69 2.78 8.26 -4.77
N ARG A 70 2.39 7.98 -3.53
CA ARG A 70 2.81 8.73 -2.33
C ARG A 70 3.26 7.78 -1.23
N VAL A 71 4.29 8.17 -0.49
CA VAL A 71 4.73 7.42 0.70
C VAL A 71 4.07 8.01 1.94
N GLY A 72 3.77 7.17 2.93
CA GLY A 72 3.22 7.59 4.20
C GLY A 72 3.05 6.41 5.16
N ARG A 73 2.07 6.52 6.05
CA ARG A 73 1.71 5.48 7.03
C ARG A 73 0.21 5.44 7.28
N ILE A 74 -0.29 4.25 7.60
CA ILE A 74 -1.61 4.08 8.22
C ILE A 74 -1.49 4.56 9.68
N THR A 75 -2.45 5.36 10.12
CA THR A 75 -2.47 5.96 11.46
C THR A 75 -3.61 5.43 12.33
N GLY A 76 -4.57 4.74 11.73
CA GLY A 76 -5.70 4.15 12.43
C GLY A 76 -6.47 3.20 11.53
N LEU A 77 -7.07 2.19 12.16
CA LEU A 77 -7.92 1.21 11.51
C LEU A 77 -9.19 1.02 12.33
N MET A 78 -10.33 0.98 11.65
CA MET A 78 -11.63 0.71 12.25
C MET A 78 -12.29 -0.44 11.50
N ARG A 79 -12.52 -1.55 12.21
CA ARG A 79 -13.34 -2.66 11.70
C ARG A 79 -14.79 -2.22 11.63
N ARG A 80 -15.38 -2.25 10.43
CA ARG A 80 -16.82 -2.08 10.21
C ARG A 80 -17.44 -3.43 9.85
N GLN A 81 -18.75 -3.46 9.69
CA GLN A 81 -19.47 -4.71 9.42
C GLN A 81 -19.01 -5.42 8.13
N SER A 82 -18.67 -4.68 7.08
CA SER A 82 -18.31 -5.23 5.75
C SER A 82 -16.95 -4.80 5.21
N GLU A 83 -16.28 -3.87 5.89
CA GLU A 83 -15.06 -3.23 5.41
C GLU A 83 -14.19 -2.75 6.56
N PHE A 84 -12.96 -2.38 6.23
CA PHE A 84 -12.12 -1.51 7.04
C PHE A 84 -12.36 -0.06 6.68
N GLY A 85 -12.43 0.80 7.70
CA GLY A 85 -12.09 2.22 7.56
C GLY A 85 -10.65 2.45 7.99
N LEU A 86 -9.87 3.14 7.17
CA LEU A 86 -8.50 3.53 7.45
C LEU A 86 -8.40 5.04 7.62
N THR A 87 -7.52 5.47 8.52
CA THR A 87 -6.94 6.82 8.48
C THR A 87 -5.46 6.73 8.17
N PHE A 88 -4.92 7.72 7.48
CA PHE A 88 -3.52 7.72 7.07
C PHE A 88 -2.93 9.13 7.09
N ALA A 89 -1.60 9.18 7.07
CA ALA A 89 -0.82 10.39 6.88
C ALA A 89 0.22 10.15 5.78
N LEU A 90 0.27 11.06 4.80
CA LEU A 90 1.31 11.08 3.78
C LEU A 90 2.56 11.75 4.33
N ASP A 91 3.73 11.27 3.94
CA ASP A 91 5.00 11.86 4.34
C ASP A 91 5.29 13.09 3.45
N PRO A 92 5.31 14.32 4.01
CA PRO A 92 5.57 15.52 3.22
C PRO A 92 7.03 15.66 2.79
N ALA A 93 7.96 14.91 3.39
CA ALA A 93 9.38 14.95 3.04
C ALA A 93 9.71 14.09 1.81
N VAL A 94 8.81 13.17 1.42
CA VAL A 94 8.99 12.31 0.23
C VAL A 94 8.15 12.88 -0.92
N PRO A 95 8.77 13.31 -2.03
CA PRO A 95 8.02 13.81 -3.18
C PRO A 95 7.15 12.68 -3.77
N GLY A 96 6.03 13.08 -4.40
CA GLY A 96 5.21 12.12 -5.12
C GLY A 96 5.97 11.48 -6.28
N ILE A 97 5.78 10.18 -6.46
CA ILE A 97 6.44 9.39 -7.50
C ILE A 97 5.60 9.50 -8.77
N PRO A 98 6.10 10.12 -9.85
CA PRO A 98 5.35 10.27 -11.10
C PRO A 98 4.91 8.92 -11.69
N PRO A 99 3.77 8.83 -12.40
CA PRO A 99 3.23 7.56 -12.91
C PRO A 99 4.19 6.76 -13.79
N ASP A 100 4.98 7.44 -14.63
CA ASP A 100 5.98 6.84 -15.52
C ASP A 100 7.16 6.25 -14.73
N ILE A 101 7.65 6.99 -13.73
CA ILE A 101 8.67 6.50 -12.80
C ILE A 101 8.12 5.32 -11.99
N PHE A 102 6.92 5.43 -11.45
CA PHE A 102 6.29 4.36 -10.67
C PHE A 102 6.12 3.08 -11.50
N ALA A 103 5.74 3.19 -12.77
CA ALA A 103 5.65 2.05 -13.67
C ALA A 103 7.00 1.36 -13.90
N GLY A 104 8.09 2.13 -13.97
CA GLY A 104 9.45 1.58 -14.02
C GLY A 104 9.88 0.83 -12.76
N LEU A 105 9.25 1.12 -11.62
CA LEU A 105 9.58 0.51 -10.31
C LEU A 105 8.78 -0.75 -9.99
N TRP A 106 7.72 -1.08 -10.72
CA TRP A 106 6.81 -2.19 -10.37
C TRP A 106 7.54 -3.51 -10.08
N GLY A 107 8.48 -3.92 -10.93
CA GLY A 107 9.22 -5.15 -10.72
C GLY A 107 10.09 -5.14 -9.45
N ALA A 108 10.75 -4.00 -9.16
CA ALA A 108 11.56 -3.84 -7.95
C ALA A 108 10.71 -3.76 -6.67
N LEU A 109 9.46 -3.33 -6.80
CA LEU A 109 8.47 -3.25 -5.74
C LEU A 109 7.62 -4.53 -5.58
N ASP A 110 7.90 -5.58 -6.36
CA ASP A 110 7.10 -6.82 -6.36
C ASP A 110 5.61 -6.58 -6.71
N ILE A 111 5.36 -5.69 -7.66
CA ILE A 111 4.02 -5.34 -8.18
C ILE A 111 3.84 -5.98 -9.56
N GLU A 112 2.78 -6.77 -9.72
CA GLU A 112 2.49 -7.45 -10.98
C GLU A 112 1.88 -6.50 -12.03
N SER A 113 2.58 -6.30 -13.15
CA SER A 113 2.27 -5.26 -14.15
C SER A 113 0.98 -5.44 -14.97
N LYS A 114 0.31 -6.60 -14.94
CA LYS A 114 -0.86 -6.90 -15.79
C LYS A 114 -2.19 -6.81 -15.06
N TRP A 115 -2.28 -7.37 -13.87
CA TRP A 115 -3.53 -7.57 -13.14
C TRP A 115 -3.56 -6.77 -11.85
N GLU A 116 -2.46 -6.77 -11.08
CA GLU A 116 -2.38 -6.05 -9.80
C GLU A 116 -2.58 -4.55 -10.00
N VAL A 117 -1.91 -3.97 -11.01
CA VAL A 117 -1.98 -2.53 -11.31
C VAL A 117 -3.34 -2.03 -11.82
N ASN A 118 -4.30 -2.92 -12.04
CA ASN A 118 -5.65 -2.60 -12.54
C ASN A 118 -6.73 -3.02 -11.54
N ARG A 119 -6.38 -3.07 -10.25
CA ARG A 119 -7.29 -3.53 -9.22
C ARG A 119 -7.09 -2.82 -7.90
N THR A 120 -8.17 -2.32 -7.33
CA THR A 120 -8.20 -1.72 -6.00
C THR A 120 -8.01 -2.81 -4.95
N HIS A 121 -6.96 -2.67 -4.14
CA HIS A 121 -6.59 -3.65 -3.12
C HIS A 121 -5.63 -3.10 -2.05
N TRP A 122 -5.41 -3.90 -1.00
CA TRP A 122 -4.33 -3.73 -0.03
C TRP A 122 -3.43 -4.98 -0.05
N ALA A 123 -2.17 -4.82 -0.47
CA ALA A 123 -1.14 -5.85 -0.41
C ALA A 123 -0.07 -5.55 0.65
N VAL A 124 0.65 -6.58 1.07
CA VAL A 124 1.89 -6.48 1.85
C VAL A 124 3.01 -7.10 1.03
N LYS A 125 4.06 -6.33 0.78
CA LYS A 125 5.19 -6.76 -0.04
C LYS A 125 6.42 -6.98 0.82
N ASN A 126 7.21 -7.99 0.51
CA ASN A 126 8.46 -8.31 1.20
C ASN A 126 9.65 -7.63 0.50
N VAL A 127 9.61 -6.31 0.48
CA VAL A 127 10.60 -5.44 -0.19
C VAL A 127 10.93 -4.29 0.75
N ASP A 128 12.20 -3.89 0.80
CA ASP A 128 12.60 -2.65 1.47
C ASP A 128 12.22 -1.45 0.58
N LEU A 129 11.05 -0.86 0.86
CA LEU A 129 10.52 0.29 0.11
C LEU A 129 11.51 1.47 0.09
N GLY A 130 12.16 1.75 1.22
CA GLY A 130 13.09 2.88 1.33
C GLY A 130 14.31 2.68 0.42
N HIS A 131 14.83 1.45 0.37
CA HIS A 131 15.95 1.11 -0.51
C HIS A 131 15.59 1.27 -2.00
N VAL A 132 14.44 0.74 -2.42
CA VAL A 132 14.00 0.84 -3.83
C VAL A 132 13.82 2.29 -4.26
N LEU A 133 13.21 3.12 -3.41
CA LEU A 133 12.97 4.53 -3.72
C LEU A 133 14.24 5.39 -3.68
N HIS A 134 15.25 5.01 -2.90
CA HIS A 134 16.52 5.75 -2.83
C HIS A 134 17.46 5.45 -4.00
N VAL A 135 17.51 4.19 -4.47
CA VAL A 135 18.43 3.77 -5.54
C VAL A 135 18.01 4.31 -6.92
N GLN A 136 16.76 4.75 -7.07
CA GLN A 136 16.14 5.13 -8.34
C GLN A 136 15.77 6.62 -8.42
N ALA A 137 16.11 7.40 -7.38
CA ALA A 137 15.97 8.86 -7.32
C ALA A 137 17.27 9.56 -7.72
#